data_AF-A0A1G5MGT3-F1
#
_entry.id   AF-A0A1G5MGT3-F1
#
_cell.length_a   1.000
_cell.length_b   1.000
_cell.length_c   1.000
_cell.angle_alpha   90.00
_cell.angle_beta   90.00
_cell.angle_gamma   90.00
#
_symmetry.space_group_name_H-M   'P 1'
#
loop_
_entity.id
_entity.type
_entity.pdbx_description
1 polymer ?
#
loop_
_entity_poly.entity_id
_entity_poly.type
_entity_poly.pdbx_seq_one_letter_code
_entity_poly.pdbx_strand_id
1 'polypeptide(L)'
;MVDAQRFYATHFLNGAARHPRPQRRPASTRTAAPKSGAGTYRRDSDLPRLIHRLPQELGKDDMERARSIVAHLKCALRAERRKGRAGHWSYDLNRHIALKTALDVESGDLARLSQARSLTSKTPA
;
A
#
# COMPACT_ATOMS: atom_id res chain seq x y z
N MET A 1 16.12 -28.88 19.91
CA MET A 1 15.44 -29.78 20.86
C MET A 1 15.22 -28.95 22.12
N VAL A 2 13.94 -28.63 22.40
CA VAL A 2 13.26 -28.14 23.64
C VAL A 2 14.11 -27.39 24.69
N ASP A 3 13.82 -26.16 25.11
CA ASP A 3 12.83 -25.80 26.15
C ASP A 3 12.53 -24.28 26.07
N ALA A 4 11.31 -23.73 25.99
CA ALA A 4 9.99 -24.04 26.55
C ALA A 4 9.92 -23.95 28.08
N GLN A 5 9.36 -22.81 28.55
CA GLN A 5 8.92 -22.53 29.93
C GLN A 5 10.11 -22.19 30.88
N ARG A 6 10.05 -21.23 31.82
CA ARG A 6 8.94 -20.80 32.68
C ARG A 6 9.40 -19.61 33.57
N PHE A 7 8.43 -18.94 34.20
CA PHE A 7 8.50 -18.01 35.35
C PHE A 7 8.89 -16.55 35.06
N TYR A 8 8.11 -15.56 35.47
CA TYR A 8 7.58 -15.40 36.83
C TYR A 8 6.06 -15.49 36.99
N ALA A 9 5.67 -16.21 38.04
CA ALA A 9 4.35 -16.22 38.64
C ALA A 9 4.33 -15.23 39.81
N THR A 10 3.21 -14.56 40.03
CA THR A 10 2.79 -14.14 41.36
C THR A 10 1.27 -14.21 41.46
N HIS A 11 0.84 -14.66 42.63
CA HIS A 11 -0.49 -15.08 43.01
C HIS A 11 -1.53 -13.95 42.94
N PHE A 12 -2.79 -14.30 42.64
CA PHE A 12 -3.93 -13.53 43.14
C PHE A 12 -5.11 -14.44 43.48
N LEU A 13 -5.40 -14.50 44.78
CA LEU A 13 -6.60 -15.06 45.39
C LEU A 13 -7.80 -14.13 45.14
N ASN A 14 -8.98 -14.75 45.11
CA ASN A 14 -10.34 -14.19 45.01
C ASN A 14 -10.55 -12.72 45.42
N GLY A 15 -11.22 -11.98 44.54
CA GLY A 15 -11.86 -10.70 44.84
C GLY A 15 -12.83 -10.32 43.74
N ALA A 16 -14.13 -10.43 44.01
CA ALA A 16 -15.21 -10.09 43.10
C ALA A 16 -15.14 -8.60 42.69
N ALA A 17 -14.71 -8.32 41.46
CA ALA A 17 -14.83 -7.01 40.84
C ALA A 17 -15.35 -7.19 39.42
N ARG A 18 -16.45 -6.49 39.13
CA ARG A 18 -17.20 -6.52 37.87
C ARG A 18 -16.24 -6.26 36.71
N HIS A 19 -15.95 -7.29 35.92
CA HIS A 19 -15.18 -7.12 34.69
C HIS A 19 -15.89 -6.11 33.78
N PRO A 20 -15.22 -5.06 33.28
CA PRO A 20 -15.79 -4.26 32.20
C PRO A 20 -16.00 -5.19 31.02
N ARG A 21 -17.23 -5.21 30.48
CA ARG A 21 -17.56 -5.95 29.27
C ARG A 21 -16.51 -5.64 28.20
N PRO A 22 -15.95 -6.64 27.49
CA PRO A 22 -15.08 -6.34 26.37
C PRO A 22 -15.92 -5.56 25.36
N GLN A 23 -15.65 -4.26 25.25
CA GLN A 23 -16.22 -3.46 24.17
C GLN A 23 -15.78 -4.15 22.89
N ARG A 24 -16.76 -4.61 22.10
CA ARG A 24 -16.54 -5.15 20.76
C ARG A 24 -15.64 -4.14 20.06
N ARG A 25 -14.36 -4.48 19.89
CA ARG A 25 -13.46 -3.70 19.06
C ARG A 25 -14.19 -3.53 17.73
N PRO A 26 -14.43 -2.30 17.24
CA PRO A 26 -15.01 -2.15 15.91
C PRO A 26 -14.11 -2.96 14.99
N ALA A 27 -14.71 -3.86 14.23
CA ALA A 27 -14.01 -4.69 13.27
C ALA A 27 -13.06 -3.74 12.53
N SER A 28 -11.74 -3.92 12.74
CA SER A 28 -10.73 -3.19 11.99
C SER A 28 -11.21 -3.27 10.56
N THR A 29 -11.53 -2.12 9.97
CA THR A 29 -12.00 -2.04 8.60
C THR A 29 -10.94 -2.76 7.80
N ARG A 30 -11.19 -4.03 7.48
CA ARG A 30 -10.40 -4.78 6.52
C ARG A 30 -10.62 -3.97 5.26
N THR A 31 -9.71 -3.03 5.01
CA THR A 31 -9.59 -2.32 3.74
C THR A 31 -9.72 -3.42 2.73
N ALA A 32 -10.86 -3.44 2.03
CA ALA A 32 -11.16 -4.50 1.08
C ALA A 32 -9.97 -4.50 0.13
N ALA A 33 -9.13 -5.53 0.24
CA ALA A 33 -7.99 -5.67 -0.63
C ALA A 33 -8.55 -5.59 -2.05
N PRO A 34 -7.98 -4.75 -2.94
CA PRO A 34 -8.43 -4.69 -4.33
C PRO A 34 -8.46 -6.13 -4.82
N LYS A 35 -9.63 -6.57 -5.33
CA LYS A 35 -9.83 -7.95 -5.77
C LYS A 35 -8.73 -8.26 -6.78
N SER A 36 -7.75 -9.05 -6.35
CA SER A 36 -6.74 -9.61 -7.23
C SER A 36 -7.46 -10.62 -8.11
N GLY A 37 -7.82 -10.19 -9.32
CA GLY A 37 -8.53 -11.02 -10.27
C GLY A 37 -8.58 -10.30 -11.59
N ALA A 38 -7.50 -10.40 -12.39
CA ALA A 38 -7.45 -9.99 -13.79
C ALA A 38 -8.09 -8.62 -14.11
N GLY A 39 -8.12 -7.72 -13.13
CA GLY A 39 -8.85 -6.47 -13.16
C GLY A 39 -7.91 -5.36 -13.55
N THR A 40 -8.22 -4.69 -14.66
CA THR A 40 -7.57 -3.47 -15.13
C THR A 40 -7.36 -2.52 -13.96
N TYR A 41 -6.12 -2.16 -13.65
CA TYR A 41 -5.80 -1.10 -12.71
C TYR A 41 -6.58 0.17 -13.08
N ARG A 42 -7.41 0.67 -12.17
CA ARG A 42 -8.19 1.90 -12.35
C ARG A 42 -7.61 2.97 -11.44
N ARG A 43 -6.91 3.92 -12.05
CA ARG A 43 -6.19 5.01 -11.37
C ARG A 43 -7.03 5.69 -10.28
N ASP A 44 -8.28 6.06 -10.58
CA ASP A 44 -9.12 6.82 -9.65
C ASP A 44 -9.56 6.03 -8.41
N SER A 45 -9.80 4.72 -8.53
CA SER A 45 -10.26 3.90 -7.41
C SER A 45 -9.13 3.25 -6.62
N ASP A 46 -8.06 2.86 -7.31
CA ASP A 46 -7.02 2.02 -6.74
C ASP A 46 -5.91 2.86 -6.11
N LEU A 47 -5.53 3.96 -6.75
CA LEU A 47 -4.44 4.81 -6.28
C LEU A 47 -4.66 5.34 -4.84
N PRO A 48 -5.84 5.84 -4.45
CA PRO A 48 -6.08 6.31 -3.09
C PRO A 48 -5.91 5.20 -2.04
N ARG A 49 -6.22 3.94 -2.40
CA ARG A 49 -6.05 2.78 -1.51
C ARG A 49 -4.59 2.32 -1.41
N LEU A 50 -3.83 2.50 -2.49
CA LEU A 50 -2.44 2.03 -2.60
C LEU A 50 -1.43 3.01 -1.99
N ILE A 51 -1.64 4.32 -2.14
CA ILE A 51 -0.68 5.34 -1.68
C ILE A 51 -1.29 6.41 -0.76
N HIS A 52 -2.57 6.31 -0.39
CA HIS A 52 -3.27 7.29 0.47
C HIS A 52 -3.21 8.72 -0.05
N ARG A 53 -3.24 8.87 -1.38
CA ARG A 53 -3.23 10.14 -2.11
C ARG A 53 -4.17 10.05 -3.28
N LEU A 54 -4.88 11.14 -3.56
CA LEU A 54 -5.69 11.26 -4.76
C LEU A 54 -4.80 11.60 -5.96
N PRO A 55 -5.09 11.10 -7.18
CA PRO A 55 -4.31 11.43 -8.38
C PRO A 55 -4.16 12.95 -8.61
N GLN A 56 -5.21 13.73 -8.30
CA GLN A 56 -5.29 15.17 -8.52
C GLN A 56 -4.33 15.96 -7.60
N GLU A 57 -3.96 15.40 -6.45
CA GLU A 57 -3.06 16.04 -5.48
C GLU A 57 -1.58 15.96 -5.89
N LEU A 58 -1.26 15.14 -6.90
CA LEU A 58 0.11 14.70 -7.18
C LEU A 58 0.82 15.50 -8.28
N GLY A 59 0.19 16.53 -8.86
CA GLY A 59 0.85 17.39 -9.86
C GLY A 59 -0.14 18.28 -10.59
N LYS A 60 0.36 19.44 -11.05
CA LYS A 60 -0.45 20.43 -11.78
C LYS A 60 -0.67 20.02 -13.24
N ASP A 61 0.40 19.57 -13.90
CA ASP A 61 0.36 19.03 -15.25
C ASP A 61 0.44 17.49 -15.27
N ASP A 62 0.14 16.90 -16.44
CA ASP A 62 0.09 15.44 -16.60
C ASP A 62 1.45 14.76 -16.43
N MET A 63 2.55 15.43 -16.75
CA MET A 63 3.89 14.86 -16.61
C MET A 63 4.38 14.88 -15.16
N GLU A 64 4.23 15.99 -14.46
CA GLU A 64 4.50 16.13 -13.03
C GLU A 64 3.67 15.13 -12.24
N ARG A 65 2.37 15.03 -12.57
CA ARG A 65 1.46 14.07 -11.94
C ARG A 65 1.94 12.63 -12.15
N ALA A 66 2.24 12.24 -13.38
CA ALA A 66 2.74 10.89 -13.67
C ALA A 66 4.06 10.57 -12.93
N ARG A 67 5.01 11.52 -12.90
CA ARG A 67 6.27 11.36 -12.15
C ARG A 67 6.03 11.17 -10.66
N SER A 68 5.16 11.98 -10.07
CA SER A 68 4.84 11.94 -8.65
C SER A 68 4.14 10.63 -8.27
N ILE A 69 3.16 10.18 -9.08
CA ILE A 69 2.49 8.89 -8.90
C ILE A 69 3.52 7.75 -8.88
N VAL A 70 4.39 7.68 -9.90
CA VAL A 70 5.43 6.64 -10.00
C VAL A 70 6.37 6.67 -8.79
N ALA A 71 6.77 7.86 -8.33
CA ALA A 71 7.63 7.99 -7.15
C ALA A 71 6.96 7.43 -5.88
N HIS A 72 5.70 7.78 -5.64
CA HIS A 72 4.94 7.29 -4.49
C HIS A 72 4.72 5.77 -4.55
N LEU A 73 4.39 5.22 -5.71
CA LEU A 73 4.23 3.78 -5.91
C LEU A 73 5.54 3.03 -5.63
N LYS A 74 6.69 3.54 -6.08
CA LYS A 74 8.01 2.97 -5.76
C LYS A 74 8.27 2.96 -4.26
N CYS A 75 7.98 4.07 -3.57
CA CYS A 75 8.17 4.16 -2.12
C CYS A 75 7.27 3.18 -1.36
N ALA A 76 5.98 3.12 -1.71
CA ALA A 76 5.01 2.21 -1.12
C ALA A 76 5.41 0.73 -1.35
N LEU A 77 5.82 0.37 -2.57
CA LEU A 77 6.26 -1.00 -2.88
C LEU A 77 7.52 -1.41 -2.11
N ARG A 78 8.49 -0.49 -1.95
CA ARG A 78 9.68 -0.73 -1.11
C ARG A 78 9.29 -0.96 0.35
N ALA A 79 8.37 -0.15 0.88
CA ALA A 79 7.89 -0.31 2.25
C ALA A 79 7.18 -1.66 2.44
N GLU A 80 6.32 -2.06 1.49
CA GLU A 80 5.62 -3.34 1.53
C GLU A 80 6.59 -4.53 1.44
N ARG A 81 7.60 -4.46 0.56
CA ARG A 81 8.66 -5.48 0.46
C ARG A 81 9.48 -5.58 1.75
N ARG A 82 9.75 -4.46 2.43
CA ARG A 82 10.47 -4.46 3.72
C ARG A 82 9.68 -5.20 4.79
N LYS A 83 8.36 -4.98 4.87
CA LYS A 83 7.48 -5.72 5.80
C LYS A 83 7.52 -7.23 5.53
N GLY A 84 7.40 -7.63 4.27
CA GLY A 84 7.43 -9.04 3.88
C GLY A 84 8.75 -9.72 4.27
N ARG A 85 9.89 -9.06 4.04
CA ARG A 85 11.21 -9.57 4.44
C ARG A 85 11.40 -9.66 5.95
N ALA A 86 10.74 -8.79 6.72
CA ALA A 86 10.79 -8.80 8.18
C ALA A 86 9.79 -9.76 8.82
N GLY A 87 8.97 -10.48 8.03
CA GLY A 87 7.86 -11.28 8.56
C GLY A 87 6.82 -10.44 9.31
N HIS A 88 6.73 -9.14 9.00
CA HIS A 88 5.86 -8.23 9.73
C HIS A 88 4.40 -8.58 9.47
N TRP A 89 3.60 -8.67 10.54
CA TRP A 89 2.19 -9.10 10.48
C TRP A 89 1.32 -8.26 9.53
N SER A 90 1.68 -7.01 9.28
CA SER A 90 0.97 -6.11 8.36
C SER A 90 1.42 -6.18 6.89
N TYR A 91 2.27 -7.17 6.55
CA TYR A 91 2.57 -7.49 5.16
C TYR A 91 1.32 -8.01 4.47
N ASP A 92 1.01 -7.44 3.31
CA ASP A 92 -0.13 -7.87 2.48
C ASP A 92 0.34 -8.18 1.06
N LEU A 93 0.26 -9.46 0.68
CA LEU A 93 0.62 -9.94 -0.66
C LEU A 93 -0.28 -9.36 -1.76
N ASN A 94 -1.58 -9.19 -1.49
CA ASN A 94 -2.50 -8.61 -2.46
C ASN A 94 -2.18 -7.13 -2.69
N ARG A 95 -1.86 -6.41 -1.61
CA ARG A 95 -1.36 -5.04 -1.70
C ARG A 95 -0.06 -4.97 -2.48
N HIS A 96 0.85 -5.93 -2.29
CA HIS A 96 2.11 -6.00 -3.04
C HIS A 96 1.88 -6.16 -4.55
N ILE A 97 1.02 -7.10 -4.95
CA ILE A 97 0.67 -7.34 -6.36
C ILE A 97 0.03 -6.08 -6.95
N ALA A 98 -0.93 -5.47 -6.26
CA ALA A 98 -1.59 -4.26 -6.73
C ALA A 98 -0.63 -3.07 -6.88
N LEU A 99 0.31 -2.88 -5.94
CA LEU A 99 1.36 -1.87 -6.03
C LEU A 99 2.28 -2.10 -7.24
N LYS A 100 2.64 -3.37 -7.51
CA LYS A 100 3.47 -3.72 -8.67
C LYS A 100 2.73 -3.45 -9.98
N THR A 101 1.49 -3.93 -10.11
CA THR A 101 0.68 -3.74 -11.32
C THR A 101 0.46 -2.25 -11.61
N ALA A 102 0.11 -1.46 -10.59
CA ALA A 102 -0.05 -0.02 -10.75
C ALA A 102 1.27 0.65 -11.19
N LEU A 103 2.41 0.27 -10.60
CA LEU A 103 3.71 0.84 -10.97
C LEU A 103 4.08 0.52 -12.43
N ASP A 104 3.83 -0.71 -12.89
CA ASP A 104 4.14 -1.14 -14.24
C ASP A 104 3.32 -0.31 -15.27
N VAL A 105 2.02 -0.12 -15.02
CA VAL A 105 1.15 0.72 -15.88
C VAL A 105 1.60 2.18 -15.87
N GLU A 106 1.74 2.79 -14.68
CA GLU A 106 2.08 4.22 -14.54
C GLU A 106 3.48 4.55 -15.09
N SER A 107 4.43 3.63 -15.00
CA SER A 107 5.75 3.81 -15.60
C SER A 107 5.68 3.81 -17.14
N GLY A 108 4.82 2.97 -17.71
CA GLY A 108 4.55 2.97 -19.16
C GLY A 108 3.89 4.26 -19.63
N ASP A 109 2.93 4.78 -18.88
CA ASP A 109 2.27 6.07 -19.15
C ASP A 109 3.28 7.22 -19.14
N LEU A 110 4.14 7.28 -18.12
CA LEU A 110 5.19 8.28 -18.02
C LEU A 110 6.17 8.21 -19.20
N ALA A 111 6.55 7.01 -19.63
CA ALA A 111 7.42 6.81 -20.79
C ALA A 111 6.75 7.36 -22.07
N ARG A 112 5.47 7.06 -22.30
CA ARG A 112 4.72 7.58 -23.46
C ARG A 112 4.63 9.12 -23.46
N LEU A 113 4.32 9.72 -22.31
CA LEU A 113 4.30 11.18 -22.16
C LEU A 113 5.67 11.81 -22.44
N SER A 114 6.75 11.18 -21.97
CA SER A 114 8.12 11.66 -22.22
C SER A 114 8.50 11.60 -23.70
N GLN A 115 8.09 10.55 -24.42
CA GLN A 115 8.33 10.40 -25.85
C GLN A 115 7.54 11.43 -26.64
N ALA A 116 6.24 11.60 -26.35
CA ALA A 116 5.41 12.61 -26.98
C ALA A 116 6.00 14.03 -26.84
N ARG A 117 6.52 14.37 -25.65
CA ARG A 117 7.19 15.66 -25.42
C ARG A 117 8.49 15.83 -26.23
N SER A 118 9.23 14.76 -26.47
CA SER A 118 10.45 14.82 -27.30
C SER A 118 10.14 14.96 -28.79
N LEU A 119 9.05 14.35 -29.27
CA LEU A 119 8.63 14.43 -30.67
C LEU A 119 8.18 15.84 -31.03
N THR A 120 7.42 16.51 -30.16
CA THR A 120 6.97 17.89 -30.42
C THR A 120 8.11 18.90 -30.44
N SER A 121 9.27 18.62 -29.82
CA SER A 121 10.43 19.53 -29.87
C SER A 121 11.26 19.43 -31.15
N LYS A 122 10.99 18.44 -32.02
CA LYS A 122 11.89 18.08 -33.13
C LYS A 122 11.50 18.69 -34.50
N THR A 123 10.48 19.54 -34.61
CA THR A 123 10.17 20.22 -35.89
C THR A 123 11.31 21.16 -36.29
N PRO A 124 12.13 20.84 -37.31
CA PRO A 124 13.10 21.78 -37.85
C PRO A 124 12.38 22.65 -38.89
N ALA A 125 12.72 23.94 -38.92
CA ALA A 125 12.32 24.87 -39.97
C ALA A 125 12.97 24.51 -41.32
#